data_AF-A0A7Y6V7X2-F1
#
_entry.id   AF-A0A7Y6V7X2-F1
#
_cell.length_a   1.000
_cell.length_b   1.000
_cell.length_c   1.000
_cell.angle_alpha   90.00
_cell.angle_beta   90.00
_cell.angle_gamma   90.00
#
_symmetry.space_group_name_H-M   'P 1'
#
loop_
_entity.id
_entity.type
_entity.pdbx_description
1 polymer ?
#
loop_
_entity_poly.entity_id
_entity_poly.type
_entity_poly.pdbx_seq_one_letter_code
_entity_poly.pdbx_strand_id
1 'polypeptide(L)'
;MSFNRYRVQSAVELDIGCNDLTKWKSYLHKFKDYEVTTTRREKLRVELKKDAADLYFKAIFSLLDAINGLYHGRHSWAVIKVYYSVFFLLRCSLATKNVAFLKNNGIYTLNLEEGEKPQRRDQGTHLGERVSGDHKTTTVTFMSVFSDTDILLTNTVNGKNVYDWLMELRNQVNYRERVYRA
;
A
#
# COMPACT_ATOMS: atom_id res chain seq x y z
N MET A 1 6.77 19.71 2.43
CA MET A 1 5.92 19.02 1.44
C MET A 1 4.66 18.56 2.14
N SER A 2 3.50 19.16 1.82
CA SER A 2 2.22 18.61 2.25
C SER A 2 1.94 17.36 1.43
N PHE A 3 2.12 16.18 2.02
CA PHE A 3 1.66 14.95 1.39
C PHE A 3 0.14 14.93 1.51
N ASN A 4 -0.57 15.17 0.40
CA ASN A 4 -2.02 14.98 0.37
C ASN A 4 -2.31 13.54 0.79
N ARG A 5 -3.05 13.41 1.88
CA ARG A 5 -3.45 12.11 2.42
C ARG A 5 -4.50 11.51 1.52
N TYR A 6 -4.67 10.19 1.63
CA TYR A 6 -5.79 9.51 0.99
C TYR A 6 -7.11 10.11 1.44
N ARG A 7 -8.05 10.25 0.50
CA ARG A 7 -9.36 10.83 0.75
C ARG A 7 -10.17 9.93 1.66
N VAL A 8 -10.07 8.61 1.52
CA VAL A 8 -10.72 7.65 2.41
C VAL A 8 -10.22 7.77 3.86
N GLN A 9 -8.93 8.04 4.07
CA GLN A 9 -8.37 8.31 5.40
C GLN A 9 -9.02 9.55 6.01
N SER A 10 -9.09 10.63 5.24
CA SER A 10 -9.71 11.88 5.68
C SER A 10 -11.20 11.72 5.97
N ALA A 11 -11.92 10.92 5.17
CA ALA A 11 -13.32 10.63 5.39
C ALA A 11 -13.58 9.88 6.70
N VAL A 12 -12.77 8.84 7.01
CA VAL A 12 -12.89 8.09 8.29
C VAL A 12 -12.58 8.98 9.48
N GLU A 13 -11.56 9.82 9.40
CA GLU A 13 -11.20 10.76 10.47
C GLU A 13 -12.33 11.74 10.78
N LEU A 14 -12.95 12.31 9.73
CA LEU A 14 -14.10 13.20 9.86
C LEU A 14 -15.32 12.48 10.42
N ASP A 15 -15.58 11.24 9.96
CA ASP A 15 -16.71 10.44 10.45
C ASP A 15 -16.59 10.13 11.95
N ILE A 16 -15.38 10.01 12.49
CA ILE A 16 -15.16 9.84 13.95
C ILE A 16 -15.00 11.16 14.72
N GLY A 17 -15.16 12.30 14.02
CA GLY A 17 -15.14 13.65 14.59
C GLY A 17 -13.74 14.22 14.83
N CYS A 18 -12.69 13.68 14.19
CA CYS A 18 -11.34 14.22 14.30
C CYS A 18 -11.14 15.37 13.30
N ASN A 19 -11.31 16.61 13.78
CA ASN A 19 -11.06 17.83 13.00
C ASN A 19 -9.64 18.38 13.18
N ASP A 20 -8.90 17.90 14.18
CA ASP A 20 -7.54 18.31 14.52
C ASP A 20 -6.59 17.12 14.46
N LEU A 21 -5.77 17.08 13.41
CA LEU A 21 -4.86 15.98 13.12
C LEU A 21 -3.76 15.81 14.16
N THR A 22 -3.43 16.85 14.92
CA THR A 22 -2.45 16.74 16.02
C THR A 22 -2.95 15.79 17.10
N LYS A 23 -4.28 15.67 17.23
CA LYS A 23 -4.96 14.77 18.17
C LYS A 23 -5.29 13.42 17.55
N TRP A 24 -4.96 13.14 16.29
CA TRP A 24 -5.39 11.91 15.61
C TRP A 24 -5.06 10.62 16.39
N LYS A 25 -3.90 10.59 17.05
CA LYS A 25 -3.48 9.45 17.89
C LYS A 25 -4.39 9.20 19.10
N SER A 26 -5.02 10.24 19.66
CA SER A 26 -5.93 10.07 20.81
C SER A 26 -7.26 9.43 20.42
N TYR A 27 -7.59 9.39 19.13
CA TYR A 27 -8.80 8.76 18.61
C TYR A 27 -8.64 7.25 18.38
N LEU A 28 -7.52 6.63 18.78
CA LEU A 28 -7.23 5.22 18.51
C LEU A 28 -8.37 4.26 18.93
N HIS A 29 -9.00 4.50 20.08
CA HIS A 29 -10.12 3.66 20.55
C HIS A 29 -11.32 3.78 19.61
N LYS A 30 -11.78 5.01 19.35
CA LYS A 30 -12.87 5.30 18.40
C LYS A 30 -12.58 4.78 16.99
N PHE A 31 -11.31 4.84 16.58
CA PHE A 31 -10.87 4.33 15.29
C PHE A 31 -10.98 2.80 15.22
N LYS A 32 -10.56 2.06 16.25
CA LYS A 32 -10.69 0.60 16.28
C LYS A 32 -12.15 0.13 16.35
N ASP A 33 -13.00 0.91 17.01
CA ASP A 33 -14.44 0.64 17.09
C ASP A 33 -15.20 1.16 15.86
N TYR A 34 -14.53 1.84 14.93
CA TYR A 34 -15.15 2.31 13.70
C TYR A 34 -15.71 1.13 12.93
N GLU A 35 -17.00 1.21 12.59
CA GLU A 35 -17.71 0.19 11.87
C GLU A 35 -18.33 0.80 10.60
N VAL A 36 -18.19 0.09 9.49
CA VAL A 36 -18.77 0.50 8.21
C VAL A 36 -20.28 0.27 8.27
N THR A 37 -21.03 1.36 8.23
CA THR A 37 -22.49 1.33 8.09
C THR A 37 -22.90 1.47 6.63
N THR A 38 -24.09 1.00 6.26
CA THR A 38 -24.62 1.15 4.89
C THR A 38 -24.54 2.59 4.37
N THR A 39 -24.89 3.60 5.18
CA THR A 39 -24.84 5.01 4.77
C THR A 39 -23.41 5.51 4.52
N ARG A 40 -22.44 5.08 5.35
CA ARG A 40 -21.03 5.50 5.23
C ARG A 40 -20.33 4.80 4.07
N ARG A 41 -20.71 3.55 3.79
CA ARG A 41 -20.10 2.69 2.77
C ARG A 41 -20.00 3.38 1.41
N GLU A 42 -21.09 3.96 0.92
CA GLU A 42 -21.11 4.58 -0.40
C GLU A 42 -20.18 5.81 -0.48
N LYS A 43 -20.18 6.65 0.57
CA LYS A 43 -19.25 7.78 0.68
C LYS A 43 -17.79 7.31 0.67
N LEU A 44 -17.46 6.29 1.46
CA LEU A 44 -16.11 5.74 1.52
C LEU A 44 -15.67 5.11 0.20
N ARG A 45 -16.57 4.40 -0.50
CA ARG A 45 -16.29 3.79 -1.81
C ARG A 45 -15.99 4.85 -2.87
N VAL A 46 -16.74 5.96 -2.89
CA VAL A 46 -16.47 7.09 -3.80
C VAL A 46 -15.09 7.68 -3.55
N GLU A 47 -14.71 7.90 -2.29
CA GLU A 47 -13.38 8.42 -1.96
C GLU A 47 -12.25 7.42 -2.24
N LEU A 48 -12.46 6.13 -1.93
CA LEU A 48 -11.51 5.07 -2.23
C LEU A 48 -11.30 4.89 -3.74
N LYS A 49 -12.34 5.06 -4.56
CA LYS A 49 -12.23 5.02 -6.03
C LYS A 49 -11.35 6.15 -6.56
N LYS A 50 -11.45 7.36 -6.01
CA LYS A 50 -10.56 8.48 -6.36
C LYS A 50 -9.12 8.18 -5.95
N ASP A 51 -8.93 7.62 -4.75
CA ASP A 51 -7.61 7.20 -4.28
C ASP A 51 -7.00 6.09 -5.16
N ALA A 52 -7.82 5.15 -5.64
CA ALA A 52 -7.41 4.10 -6.58
C ALA A 52 -6.95 4.70 -7.92
N ALA A 53 -7.68 5.69 -8.47
CA ALA A 53 -7.28 6.38 -9.69
C ALA A 53 -5.93 7.10 -9.54
N ASP A 54 -5.71 7.79 -8.42
CA ASP A 54 -4.42 8.44 -8.11
C ASP A 54 -3.28 7.42 -7.99
N LEU A 55 -3.54 6.27 -7.37
CA LEU A 55 -2.58 5.16 -7.26
C LEU A 55 -2.23 4.59 -8.64
N TYR A 56 -3.24 4.36 -9.48
CA TYR A 56 -3.06 3.89 -10.84
C TYR A 56 -2.21 4.86 -11.66
N PHE A 57 -2.51 6.17 -11.59
CA PHE A 57 -1.70 7.19 -12.26
C PHE A 57 -0.23 7.14 -11.80
N LYS A 58 0.01 7.09 -10.48
CA LYS A 58 1.37 6.99 -9.92
C LYS A 58 2.09 5.72 -10.38
N ALA A 59 1.38 4.60 -10.50
CA ALA A 59 1.93 3.36 -11.00
C ALA A 59 2.40 3.47 -12.44
N ILE A 60 1.53 3.94 -13.35
CA ILE A 60 1.84 4.08 -14.77
C ILE A 60 2.96 5.10 -14.98
N PHE A 61 2.89 6.25 -14.30
CA PHE A 61 3.95 7.26 -14.36
C PHE A 61 5.31 6.68 -13.92
N SER A 62 5.35 5.92 -12.83
CA SER A 62 6.59 5.30 -12.35
C SER A 62 7.13 4.27 -13.34
N LEU A 63 6.25 3.50 -14.00
CA LEU A 63 6.66 2.54 -15.03
C LEU A 63 7.27 3.23 -16.25
N LEU A 64 6.61 4.27 -16.76
CA LEU A 64 7.10 5.04 -17.92
C LEU A 64 8.44 5.72 -17.61
N ASP A 65 8.59 6.29 -16.41
CA ASP A 65 9.85 6.86 -15.95
C ASP A 65 10.95 5.79 -15.85
N ALA A 66 10.61 4.57 -15.41
CA ALA A 66 11.55 3.45 -15.40
C ALA A 66 12.01 3.07 -16.82
N ILE A 67 11.09 2.93 -17.77
CA ILE A 67 11.39 2.62 -19.18
C ILE A 67 12.29 3.70 -19.78
N ASN A 68 11.95 4.98 -19.56
CA ASN A 68 12.78 6.09 -19.98
C ASN A 68 14.17 6.06 -19.33
N GLY A 69 14.26 5.68 -18.05
CA GLY A 69 15.52 5.46 -17.34
C GLY A 69 16.37 4.37 -17.99
N LEU A 70 15.78 3.22 -18.32
CA LEU A 70 16.46 2.12 -19.01
C LEU A 70 17.00 2.54 -20.37
N TYR A 71 16.20 3.25 -21.16
CA TYR A 71 16.61 3.76 -22.47
C TYR A 71 17.85 4.66 -22.40
N HIS A 72 18.01 5.41 -21.31
CA HIS A 72 19.16 6.30 -21.07
C HIS A 72 20.27 5.68 -20.20
N GLY A 73 20.27 4.35 -20.00
CA GLY A 73 21.32 3.66 -19.22
C GLY A 73 21.26 3.89 -17.70
N ARG A 74 20.18 4.49 -17.17
CA ARG A 74 19.99 4.75 -15.74
C ARG A 74 19.35 3.55 -15.02
N HIS A 75 20.03 2.40 -15.08
CA HIS A 75 19.48 1.10 -14.64
C HIS A 75 19.10 1.06 -13.16
N SER A 76 19.94 1.55 -12.25
CA SER A 76 19.65 1.53 -10.80
C SER A 76 18.34 2.22 -10.46
N TRP A 77 18.13 3.43 -11.01
CA TRP A 77 16.92 4.21 -10.75
C TRP A 77 15.70 3.59 -11.41
N ALA A 78 15.88 3.00 -12.61
CA ALA A 78 14.80 2.29 -13.28
C ALA A 78 14.28 1.10 -12.45
N VAL A 79 15.16 0.30 -11.85
CA VAL A 79 14.75 -0.81 -10.96
C VAL A 79 13.89 -0.30 -9.79
N ILE A 80 14.33 0.77 -9.14
CA ILE A 80 13.58 1.39 -8.03
C ILE A 80 12.19 1.86 -8.51
N LYS A 81 12.10 2.39 -9.73
CA LYS A 81 10.85 2.88 -10.32
C LYS A 81 9.90 1.76 -10.75
N VAL A 82 10.41 0.65 -11.28
CA VAL A 82 9.62 -0.58 -11.51
C VAL A 82 9.01 -1.06 -10.20
N TYR A 83 9.81 -1.15 -9.13
CA TYR A 83 9.31 -1.52 -7.81
C TYR A 83 8.21 -0.59 -7.32
N TYR A 84 8.38 0.73 -7.42
CA TYR A 84 7.33 1.68 -7.02
C TYR A 84 6.06 1.53 -7.86
N SER A 85 6.18 1.26 -9.17
CA SER A 85 5.04 0.98 -10.02
C SER A 85 4.24 -0.21 -9.49
N VAL A 86 4.91 -1.33 -9.22
CA VAL A 86 4.28 -2.53 -8.64
C VAL A 86 3.65 -2.20 -7.28
N PHE A 87 4.37 -1.55 -6.38
CA PHE A 87 3.84 -1.15 -5.07
C PHE A 87 2.53 -0.34 -5.17
N PHE A 88 2.46 0.62 -6.10
CA PHE A 88 1.23 1.39 -6.33
C PHE A 88 0.11 0.54 -6.94
N LEU A 89 0.43 -0.39 -7.85
CA LEU A 89 -0.55 -1.33 -8.41
C LEU A 89 -1.13 -2.27 -7.34
N LEU A 90 -0.31 -2.77 -6.41
CA LEU A 90 -0.79 -3.59 -5.29
C LEU A 90 -1.83 -2.84 -4.45
N ARG A 91 -1.54 -1.57 -4.10
CA ARG A 91 -2.49 -0.72 -3.37
C ARG A 91 -3.73 -0.40 -4.19
N CYS A 92 -3.57 -0.16 -5.49
CA CYS A 92 -4.68 0.10 -6.40
C CYS A 92 -5.61 -1.12 -6.49
N SER A 93 -5.06 -2.32 -6.62
CA SER A 93 -5.82 -3.58 -6.68
C SER A 93 -6.60 -3.85 -5.38
N LEU A 94 -5.99 -3.57 -4.22
CA LEU A 94 -6.70 -3.61 -2.93
C LEU A 94 -7.84 -2.60 -2.90
N ALA A 95 -7.59 -1.37 -3.34
CA ALA A 95 -8.60 -0.32 -3.36
C ALA A 95 -9.77 -0.62 -4.30
N THR A 96 -9.52 -1.22 -5.48
CA THR A 96 -10.59 -1.64 -6.41
C THR A 96 -11.41 -2.82 -5.88
N LYS A 97 -10.86 -3.59 -4.94
CA LYS A 97 -11.59 -4.60 -4.14
C LYS A 97 -12.17 -4.05 -2.84
N ASN A 98 -12.38 -2.74 -2.74
CA ASN A 98 -12.95 -2.08 -1.56
C ASN A 98 -12.13 -2.23 -0.26
N VAL A 99 -10.83 -2.51 -0.35
CA VAL A 99 -9.94 -2.58 0.82
C VAL A 99 -9.13 -1.28 0.93
N ALA A 100 -9.51 -0.42 1.86
CA ALA A 100 -8.85 0.84 2.14
C ALA A 100 -7.67 0.65 3.11
N PHE A 101 -6.55 1.33 2.87
CA PHE A 101 -5.47 1.45 3.86
C PHE A 101 -5.66 2.70 4.71
N LEU A 102 -5.55 2.53 6.02
CA LEU A 102 -5.70 3.59 7.01
C LEU A 102 -4.49 3.61 7.96
N LYS A 103 -4.23 4.75 8.58
CA LYS A 103 -3.17 4.89 9.58
C LYS A 103 -3.73 5.51 10.85
N ASN A 104 -3.51 4.88 12.00
CA ASN A 104 -3.67 5.48 13.33
C ASN A 104 -2.71 4.77 14.31
N ASN A 105 -1.55 5.37 14.58
CA ASN A 105 -0.49 4.76 15.39
C ASN A 105 -0.15 3.30 14.98
N GLY A 106 -0.14 3.08 13.65
CA GLY A 106 0.02 1.79 13.02
C GLY A 106 -0.64 1.80 11.64
N ILE A 107 -0.48 0.71 10.88
CA ILE A 107 -1.06 0.55 9.55
C ILE A 107 -2.22 -0.44 9.64
N TYR A 108 -3.36 -0.05 9.08
CA TYR A 108 -4.60 -0.80 9.11
C TYR A 108 -5.17 -0.93 7.70
N THR A 109 -6.02 -1.94 7.52
CA THR A 109 -6.96 -2.01 6.40
C THR A 109 -8.39 -1.94 6.90
N LEU A 110 -9.28 -1.39 6.09
CA LEU A 110 -10.72 -1.45 6.29
C LEU A 110 -11.35 -1.99 5.02
N ASN A 111 -12.03 -3.14 5.12
CA ASN A 111 -12.90 -3.61 4.05
C ASN A 111 -14.19 -2.77 4.07
N LEU A 112 -14.62 -2.22 2.94
CA LEU A 112 -15.82 -1.37 2.85
C LEU A 112 -17.09 -2.21 2.66
N GLU A 113 -17.22 -3.28 3.43
CA GLU A 113 -18.46 -4.05 3.57
C GLU A 113 -19.11 -3.73 4.93
N GLU A 114 -20.43 -3.91 5.02
CA GLU A 114 -21.17 -3.57 6.24
C GLU A 114 -20.69 -4.41 7.45
N GLY A 115 -20.55 -3.77 8.61
CA GLY A 115 -20.09 -4.40 9.85
C GLY A 115 -18.56 -4.56 9.99
N GLU A 116 -17.80 -4.29 8.92
CA GLU A 116 -16.35 -4.39 8.94
C GLU A 116 -15.69 -3.28 9.76
N LYS A 117 -14.56 -3.62 10.40
CA LYS A 117 -13.79 -2.74 11.29
C LYS A 117 -12.32 -2.66 10.86
N PRO A 118 -11.57 -1.60 11.25
CA PRO A 118 -10.16 -1.51 10.92
C PRO A 118 -9.34 -2.67 11.48
N GLN A 119 -8.71 -3.44 10.60
CA GLN A 119 -7.84 -4.55 10.92
C GLN A 119 -6.38 -4.10 10.84
N ARG A 120 -5.61 -4.30 11.91
CA ARG A 120 -4.21 -3.91 11.96
C ARG A 120 -3.35 -4.86 11.12
N ARG A 121 -2.40 -4.33 10.35
CA ARG A 121 -1.57 -5.09 9.39
C ARG A 121 -0.06 -5.03 9.65
N ASP A 122 0.39 -4.14 10.51
CA ASP A 122 1.81 -4.00 10.89
C ASP A 122 2.15 -4.78 12.18
N GLN A 123 1.44 -5.88 12.42
CA GLN A 123 1.68 -6.81 13.52
C GLN A 123 2.15 -8.15 12.95
N GLY A 124 3.15 -8.75 13.60
CA GLY A 124 3.71 -10.04 13.20
C GLY A 124 5.02 -9.94 12.41
N THR A 125 5.39 -11.07 11.82
CA THR A 125 6.63 -11.26 11.08
C THR A 125 6.35 -11.83 9.68
N HIS A 126 7.20 -11.45 8.71
CA HIS A 126 7.23 -12.01 7.36
C HIS A 126 8.68 -12.33 7.04
N LEU A 127 8.96 -13.58 6.67
CA LEU A 127 10.33 -14.09 6.44
C LEU A 127 11.28 -13.82 7.63
N GLY A 128 10.79 -14.02 8.86
CA GLY A 128 11.58 -13.84 10.08
C GLY A 128 11.79 -12.38 10.51
N GLU A 129 11.37 -11.40 9.72
CA GLU A 129 11.48 -9.99 10.04
C GLU A 129 10.14 -9.38 10.43
N ARG A 130 10.14 -8.41 11.36
CA ARG A 130 8.93 -7.66 11.72
C ARG A 130 8.30 -7.00 10.49
N VAL A 131 6.98 -7.10 10.36
CA VAL A 131 6.21 -6.35 9.35
C VAL A 131 6.13 -4.90 9.79
N SER A 132 6.85 -4.03 9.09
CA SER A 132 6.91 -2.60 9.39
C SER A 132 7.09 -1.77 8.11
N GLY A 133 6.61 -0.52 8.15
CA GLY A 133 6.65 0.39 7.02
C GLY A 133 5.59 0.06 5.95
N ASP A 134 5.28 1.06 5.12
CA ASP A 134 4.19 0.97 4.14
C ASP A 134 4.41 -0.12 3.10
N HIS A 135 5.66 -0.29 2.66
CA HIS A 135 6.06 -1.22 1.63
C HIS A 135 5.82 -2.68 2.02
N LYS A 136 6.51 -3.15 3.05
CA LYS A 136 6.38 -4.54 3.52
C LYS A 136 4.94 -4.83 3.96
N THR A 137 4.30 -3.90 4.67
CA THR A 137 2.90 -4.07 5.09
C THR A 137 1.97 -4.21 3.90
N THR A 138 2.14 -3.40 2.84
CA THR A 138 1.32 -3.50 1.62
C THR A 138 1.53 -4.84 0.93
N THR A 139 2.79 -5.27 0.74
CA THR A 139 3.10 -6.55 0.09
C THR A 139 2.50 -7.73 0.84
N VAL A 140 2.74 -7.83 2.15
CA VAL A 140 2.22 -8.94 2.98
C VAL A 140 0.68 -8.93 3.01
N THR A 141 0.07 -7.75 3.13
CA THR A 141 -1.40 -7.62 3.10
C THR A 141 -1.96 -8.07 1.76
N PHE A 142 -1.33 -7.66 0.65
CA PHE A 142 -1.76 -8.07 -0.69
C PHE A 142 -1.66 -9.58 -0.87
N MET A 143 -0.52 -10.18 -0.52
CA MET A 143 -0.31 -11.64 -0.58
C MET A 143 -1.37 -12.39 0.22
N SER A 144 -1.72 -11.89 1.41
CA SER A 144 -2.75 -12.50 2.26
C SER A 144 -4.17 -12.37 1.69
N VAL A 145 -4.50 -11.28 1.00
CA VAL A 145 -5.85 -11.04 0.45
C VAL A 145 -6.03 -11.71 -0.91
N PHE A 146 -4.95 -11.91 -1.66
CA PHE A 146 -4.98 -12.40 -3.04
C PHE A 146 -4.33 -13.76 -3.24
N SER A 147 -3.98 -14.47 -2.16
CA SER A 147 -3.22 -15.75 -2.20
C SER A 147 -3.72 -16.73 -3.26
N ASP A 148 -5.04 -16.81 -3.44
CA ASP A 148 -5.68 -17.81 -4.27
C ASP A 148 -6.05 -17.28 -5.67
N THR A 149 -5.84 -15.98 -5.92
CA THR A 149 -6.31 -15.31 -7.13
C THR A 149 -5.21 -14.68 -7.97
N ASP A 150 -4.06 -14.37 -7.39
CA ASP A 150 -2.95 -13.77 -8.12
C ASP A 150 -1.93 -14.82 -8.58
N ILE A 151 -1.85 -15.01 -9.90
CA ILE A 151 -0.94 -15.99 -10.54
C ILE A 151 0.55 -15.69 -10.29
N LEU A 152 0.93 -14.45 -9.95
CA LEU A 152 2.31 -14.14 -9.60
C LEU A 152 2.68 -14.71 -8.23
N LEU A 153 1.70 -15.02 -7.37
CA LEU A 153 1.94 -15.67 -6.09
C LEU A 153 2.25 -17.16 -6.23
N THR A 154 1.89 -17.80 -7.35
CA THR A 154 2.18 -19.21 -7.62
C THR A 154 3.59 -19.42 -8.18
N ASN A 155 4.32 -18.34 -8.47
CA ASN A 155 5.64 -18.37 -9.07
C ASN A 155 6.71 -17.88 -8.10
N THR A 156 7.96 -18.29 -8.34
CA THR A 156 9.10 -17.83 -7.55
C THR A 156 10.24 -17.36 -8.45
N VAL A 157 11.04 -16.42 -7.94
CA VAL A 157 12.30 -15.96 -8.53
C VAL A 157 13.38 -16.19 -7.50
N ASN A 158 14.38 -17.01 -7.83
CA ASN A 158 15.44 -17.43 -6.91
C ASN A 158 14.89 -17.97 -5.56
N GLY A 159 13.82 -18.77 -5.63
CA GLY A 159 13.18 -19.37 -4.46
C GLY A 159 12.38 -18.40 -3.58
N LYS A 160 12.20 -17.14 -4.00
CA LYS A 160 11.38 -16.14 -3.30
C LYS A 160 10.12 -15.82 -4.08
N ASN A 161 9.04 -15.46 -3.38
CA ASN A 161 7.86 -14.90 -4.02
C ASN A 161 8.24 -13.65 -4.83
N VAL A 162 7.57 -13.44 -5.98
CA VAL A 162 7.88 -12.35 -6.92
C VAL A 162 7.91 -10.98 -6.25
N TYR A 163 6.97 -10.69 -5.34
CA TYR A 163 6.90 -9.39 -4.69
C TYR A 163 7.99 -9.18 -3.64
N ASP A 164 8.36 -10.24 -2.92
CA ASP A 164 9.48 -10.21 -1.97
C ASP A 164 10.80 -10.03 -2.70
N TRP A 165 10.99 -10.73 -3.81
CA TRP A 165 12.16 -10.59 -4.67
C TRP A 165 12.31 -9.16 -5.21
N LEU A 166 11.21 -8.54 -5.70
CA LEU A 166 11.23 -7.15 -6.16
C LEU A 166 11.59 -6.16 -5.04
N MET A 167 11.07 -6.37 -3.83
CA MET A 167 11.38 -5.51 -2.68
C MET A 167 12.85 -5.64 -2.26
N GLU A 168 13.40 -6.85 -2.27
CA GLU A 168 14.81 -7.09 -2.01
C GLU A 168 15.70 -6.45 -3.06
N LEU A 169 15.38 -6.63 -4.35
CA LEU A 169 16.14 -6.04 -5.45
C LEU A 169 16.17 -4.51 -5.34
N ARG A 170 15.03 -3.88 -5.02
CA ARG A 170 14.98 -2.43 -4.75
C ARG A 170 15.87 -2.05 -3.58
N ASN A 171 15.89 -2.82 -2.49
CA ASN A 171 16.73 -2.52 -1.32
C ASN A 171 18.22 -2.72 -1.61
N GLN A 172 18.57 -3.73 -2.40
CA GLN A 172 19.93 -3.98 -2.86
C GLN A 172 20.46 -2.80 -3.67
N VAL A 173 19.74 -2.43 -4.73
CA VAL A 173 20.13 -1.34 -5.64
C VAL A 173 20.13 0.02 -4.95
N ASN A 174 19.19 0.27 -4.03
CA ASN A 174 19.06 1.58 -3.39
C ASN A 174 19.99 1.80 -2.17
N TYR A 175 20.43 0.73 -1.49
CA TYR A 175 21.18 0.86 -0.23
C TYR A 175 22.46 0.05 -0.14
N ARG A 176 22.59 -1.08 -0.85
CA ARG A 176 23.70 -2.03 -0.65
C ARG A 176 24.76 -1.92 -1.74
N GLU A 177 24.37 -1.61 -2.96
CA GLU A 177 25.30 -1.46 -4.06
C GLU A 177 25.77 -0.03 -4.23
N ARG A 178 27.09 0.17 -4.22
CA ARG A 178 27.71 1.47 -4.50
C ARG A 178 27.75 1.79 -6.00
N VAL A 179 27.75 0.75 -6.84
CA VAL A 179 27.79 0.82 -8.31
C VAL A 179 26.99 -0.37 -8.85
N TYR A 180 26.11 -0.12 -9.82
CA TYR A 180 25.38 -1.18 -10.53
C TYR A 180 26.35 -2.05 -11.34
N ARG A 181 26.33 -3.36 -11.13
CA ARG A 181 27.10 -4.32 -11.93
C ARG A 181 26.11 -5.17 -12.73
N ALA A 182 26.12 -4.97 -14.05
CA ALA A 182 25.37 -5.78 -15.01
C ALA A 182 26.07 -7.11 -15.28
#